data_AF-A0A1I5UQC2-F1
#
_entry.id   AF-A0A1I5UQC2-F1
#
_cell.length_a   1.000
_cell.length_b   1.000
_cell.length_c   1.000
_cell.angle_alpha   90.00
_cell.angle_beta   90.00
_cell.angle_gamma   90.00
#
_symmetry.space_group_name_H-M   'P 1'
#
loop_
_entity.id
_entity.type
_entity.pdbx_description
1 polymer ?
#
loop_
_entity_poly.entity_id
_entity_poly.type
_entity_poly.pdbx_seq_one_letter_code
_entity_poly.pdbx_strand_id
1 'polypeptide(L)'
;MGKYSLKELYNQVTEAIATLDFDQIWEGFKPLKFALYDDEKCYFNGEYIEKTVDFCANTAIEFHGETIAIWNVADKLEPTILTSSIVHEMFHAFQMMQGWNCWAKELEALYKYQYSAENLSIKLHENKLLLDILADYNETKYNELMSLRKYRSEAFPYEFSYETKVEEIEGTATYVEWQVLKQLDEKKAYEFTEKMKKVMLQPEYFFPIRISSYNTGALMIHAMSCADNYSFATSERPVIVSVLKKITPKMFGPDNKIIDTDVENALSAFNEESKNIIESAITHNDVALAGPLELDSLNIYDARCYKGFLTSRIGLLYKENGETKMFNGDAVIRMKNENTIDTVYRWVS
;
A
#
# COMPACT_ATOMS: atom_id res chain seq x y z
N MET A 1 -2.84 3.82 29.44
CA MET A 1 -3.74 2.65 29.37
C MET A 1 -5.17 3.09 29.62
N GLY A 2 -6.11 2.68 28.76
CA GLY A 2 -7.55 2.92 28.96
C GLY A 2 -8.27 3.54 27.75
N LYS A 3 -9.08 2.71 27.08
CA LYS A 3 -10.54 2.89 27.05
C LYS A 3 -11.28 1.55 26.81
N TYR A 4 -10.66 0.61 26.08
CA TYR A 4 -11.22 -0.71 25.79
C TYR A 4 -10.14 -1.80 25.83
N SER A 5 -10.50 -3.00 26.28
CA SER A 5 -9.74 -4.25 26.12
C SER A 5 -9.88 -4.77 24.69
N LEU A 6 -8.98 -5.68 24.26
CA LEU A 6 -9.09 -6.36 22.96
C LEU A 6 -10.49 -6.99 22.77
N LYS A 7 -11.05 -7.58 23.83
CA LYS A 7 -12.40 -8.15 23.84
C LYS A 7 -13.48 -7.10 23.58
N GLU A 8 -13.43 -5.96 24.26
CA GLU A 8 -14.43 -4.89 24.08
C GLU A 8 -14.35 -4.27 22.68
N LEU A 9 -13.14 -4.05 22.15
CA LEU A 9 -12.93 -3.59 20.78
C LEU A 9 -13.43 -4.61 19.77
N TYR A 10 -13.08 -5.89 19.95
CA TYR A 10 -13.53 -6.96 19.08
C TYR A 10 -15.04 -7.02 18.99
N ASN A 11 -15.74 -6.93 20.13
CA ASN A 11 -17.19 -6.96 20.16
C ASN A 11 -17.80 -5.74 19.46
N GLN A 12 -17.28 -4.53 19.70
CA GLN A 12 -17.75 -3.31 19.03
C GLN A 12 -17.54 -3.37 17.51
N VAL A 13 -16.37 -3.82 17.06
CA VAL A 13 -16.08 -3.99 15.63
C VAL A 13 -17.00 -5.06 15.02
N THR A 14 -17.22 -6.17 15.72
CA THR A 14 -18.13 -7.24 15.26
C THR A 14 -19.56 -6.71 15.10
N GLU A 15 -20.05 -5.95 16.08
CA GLU A 15 -21.37 -5.32 16.03
C GLU A 15 -21.47 -4.32 14.87
N ALA A 16 -20.46 -3.47 14.67
CA ALA A 16 -20.43 -2.50 13.58
C ALA A 16 -20.41 -3.19 12.20
N ILE A 17 -19.58 -4.22 12.02
CA ILE A 17 -19.51 -5.00 10.77
C ILE A 17 -20.86 -5.62 10.44
N ALA A 18 -21.60 -6.11 11.44
CA ALA A 18 -22.92 -6.71 11.23
C ALA A 18 -23.98 -5.71 10.72
N THR A 19 -23.73 -4.39 10.82
CA THR A 19 -24.63 -3.34 10.31
C THR A 19 -24.33 -2.93 8.86
N LEU A 20 -23.20 -3.36 8.28
CA LEU A 20 -22.78 -2.96 6.95
C LEU A 20 -23.57 -3.67 5.85
N ASP A 21 -23.89 -2.94 4.79
CA ASP A 21 -24.38 -3.50 3.53
C ASP A 21 -23.19 -3.78 2.61
N PHE A 22 -22.68 -5.01 2.67
CA PHE A 22 -21.54 -5.45 1.88
C PHE A 22 -21.80 -5.46 0.37
N ASP A 23 -23.06 -5.66 -0.06
CA ASP A 23 -23.38 -5.69 -1.48
C ASP A 23 -23.29 -4.28 -2.10
N GLN A 24 -23.45 -3.22 -1.28
CA GLN A 24 -23.16 -1.83 -1.67
C GLN A 24 -21.68 -1.45 -1.57
N ILE A 25 -20.88 -2.21 -0.81
CA ILE A 25 -19.43 -1.96 -0.68
C ILE A 25 -18.68 -2.56 -1.86
N TRP A 26 -18.89 -3.84 -2.13
CA TRP A 26 -18.24 -4.57 -3.22
C TRP A 26 -19.01 -5.84 -3.58
N GLU A 27 -19.28 -6.05 -4.87
CA GLU A 27 -20.04 -7.20 -5.36
C GLU A 27 -19.39 -8.54 -4.95
N GLY A 28 -20.15 -9.38 -4.24
CA GLY A 28 -19.72 -10.71 -3.81
C GLY A 28 -18.81 -10.73 -2.58
N PHE A 29 -18.42 -9.57 -2.04
CA PHE A 29 -17.70 -9.50 -0.77
C PHE A 29 -18.64 -9.79 0.40
N LYS A 30 -18.18 -10.57 1.38
CA LYS A 30 -18.92 -10.93 2.60
C LYS A 30 -17.97 -10.79 3.80
N PRO A 31 -18.50 -10.51 5.01
CA PRO A 31 -17.67 -10.39 6.19
C PRO A 31 -16.91 -11.69 6.46
N LEU A 32 -15.61 -11.57 6.67
CA LEU A 32 -14.73 -12.69 7.05
C LEU A 32 -14.43 -12.64 8.54
N LYS A 33 -13.80 -13.67 9.08
CA LYS A 33 -13.35 -13.63 10.49
C LYS A 33 -12.14 -12.71 10.61
N PHE A 34 -11.94 -12.17 11.80
CA PHE A 34 -10.78 -11.36 12.12
C PHE A 34 -10.27 -11.65 13.53
N ALA A 35 -9.04 -11.26 13.82
CA ALA A 35 -8.45 -11.25 15.15
C ALA A 35 -7.86 -9.89 15.48
N LEU A 36 -7.90 -9.50 16.75
CA LEU A 36 -7.19 -8.34 17.28
C LEU A 36 -6.06 -8.82 18.17
N TYR A 37 -4.88 -8.24 18.03
CA TYR A 37 -3.75 -8.58 18.88
C TYR A 37 -3.00 -7.34 19.34
N ASP A 38 -2.19 -7.49 20.38
CA ASP A 38 -1.21 -6.50 20.83
C ASP A 38 0.16 -7.19 20.99
N ASP A 39 1.09 -6.55 21.70
CA ASP A 39 2.42 -7.10 21.91
C ASP A 39 2.39 -8.45 22.67
N GLU A 40 1.40 -8.67 23.52
CA GLU A 40 1.32 -9.83 24.44
C GLU A 40 0.18 -10.80 24.13
N LYS A 41 -0.96 -10.32 23.65
CA LYS A 41 -2.23 -11.05 23.62
C LYS A 41 -2.84 -11.04 22.23
N CYS A 42 -3.55 -12.11 21.90
CA CYS A 42 -4.38 -12.19 20.72
C CYS A 42 -5.81 -12.58 21.14
N TYR A 43 -6.81 -11.94 20.55
CA TYR A 43 -8.23 -12.22 20.77
C TYR A 43 -8.90 -12.57 19.44
N PHE A 44 -9.44 -13.77 19.36
CA PHE A 44 -10.03 -14.34 18.16
C PHE A 44 -11.26 -15.15 18.54
N ASN A 45 -12.36 -14.98 17.80
CA ASN A 45 -13.57 -15.80 17.92
C ASN A 45 -14.12 -15.92 19.35
N GLY A 46 -14.04 -14.84 20.14
CA GLY A 46 -14.61 -14.79 21.50
C GLY A 46 -13.69 -15.26 22.62
N GLU A 47 -12.44 -15.63 22.33
CA GLU A 47 -11.46 -16.07 23.32
C GLU A 47 -10.07 -15.49 23.10
N TYR A 48 -9.26 -15.50 24.17
CA TYR A 48 -7.84 -15.18 24.07
C TYR A 48 -7.08 -16.43 23.62
N ILE A 49 -6.26 -16.28 22.59
CA ILE A 49 -5.41 -17.34 22.04
C ILE A 49 -3.93 -17.00 22.22
N GLU A 50 -3.07 -18.02 22.11
CA GLU A 50 -1.62 -17.81 22.07
C GLU A 50 -1.24 -17.05 20.80
N LYS A 51 -0.42 -16.01 20.96
CA LYS A 51 0.10 -15.23 19.84
C LYS A 51 1.25 -16.00 19.17
N THR A 52 1.06 -16.39 17.92
CA THR A 52 2.13 -16.98 17.09
C THR A 52 2.92 -15.90 16.36
N VAL A 53 4.00 -16.31 15.69
CA VAL A 53 4.81 -15.43 14.84
C VAL A 53 4.03 -14.87 13.64
N ASP A 54 2.91 -15.48 13.28
CA ASP A 54 2.06 -15.03 12.16
C ASP A 54 1.33 -13.70 12.49
N PHE A 55 1.18 -13.37 13.77
CA PHE A 55 0.59 -12.12 14.25
C PHE A 55 1.65 -11.03 14.39
N CYS A 56 2.24 -10.62 13.26
CA CYS A 56 3.34 -9.65 13.21
C CYS A 56 3.09 -8.41 12.33
N ALA A 57 1.98 -8.37 11.60
CA ALA A 57 1.55 -7.22 10.79
C ALA A 57 0.02 -7.05 10.76
N ASN A 58 -0.46 -5.92 10.24
CA ASN A 58 -1.86 -5.74 9.85
C ASN A 58 -2.00 -6.29 8.44
N THR A 59 -2.75 -7.39 8.28
CA THR A 59 -2.86 -8.11 7.00
C THR A 59 -3.96 -9.18 7.07
N ALA A 60 -4.05 -10.03 6.04
CA ALA A 60 -4.77 -11.30 6.04
C ALA A 60 -3.81 -12.50 6.13
N ILE A 61 -4.17 -13.51 6.94
CA ILE A 61 -3.37 -14.75 7.11
C ILE A 61 -4.23 -16.00 6.98
N GLU A 62 -3.61 -17.14 6.67
CA GLU A 62 -4.24 -18.45 6.84
C GLU A 62 -4.06 -18.93 8.28
N PHE A 63 -5.16 -19.11 9.00
CA PHE A 63 -5.16 -19.52 10.40
C PHE A 63 -6.20 -20.64 10.61
N HIS A 64 -5.75 -21.80 11.08
CA HIS A 64 -6.59 -22.99 11.29
C HIS A 64 -7.42 -23.41 10.07
N GLY A 65 -6.86 -23.28 8.85
CA GLY A 65 -7.52 -23.67 7.59
C GLY A 65 -8.54 -22.67 7.06
N GLU A 66 -8.60 -21.46 7.62
CA GLU A 66 -9.43 -20.35 7.14
C GLU A 66 -8.56 -19.10 6.92
N THR A 67 -8.92 -18.27 5.94
CA THR A 67 -8.27 -16.95 5.75
C THR A 67 -8.96 -15.91 6.62
N ILE A 68 -8.21 -15.25 7.50
CA ILE A 68 -8.73 -14.25 8.46
C ILE A 68 -7.96 -12.94 8.35
N ALA A 69 -8.62 -11.84 8.69
CA ALA A 69 -7.97 -10.55 8.88
C ALA A 69 -7.32 -10.45 10.27
N ILE A 70 -6.17 -9.80 10.39
CA ILE A 70 -5.49 -9.58 11.68
C ILE A 70 -5.08 -8.12 11.83
N TRP A 71 -5.17 -7.60 13.05
CA TRP A 71 -4.81 -6.21 13.33
C TRP A 71 -4.14 -6.04 14.70
N ASN A 72 -3.01 -5.34 14.68
CA ASN A 72 -2.28 -4.92 15.86
C ASN A 72 -2.90 -3.64 16.43
N VAL A 73 -3.43 -3.74 17.65
CA VAL A 73 -3.95 -2.61 18.42
C VAL A 73 -2.81 -1.95 19.21
N ALA A 74 -1.83 -1.42 18.48
CA ALA A 74 -0.71 -0.67 19.07
C ALA A 74 -1.13 0.75 19.50
N ASP A 75 -2.06 1.36 18.75
CA ASP A 75 -2.54 2.72 18.98
C ASP A 75 -4.00 2.76 19.44
N LYS A 76 -4.36 3.86 20.11
CA LYS A 76 -5.76 4.17 20.43
C LYS A 76 -6.50 4.57 19.15
N LEU A 77 -7.01 3.59 18.43
CA LEU A 77 -7.92 3.80 17.32
C LEU A 77 -9.36 3.96 17.82
N GLU A 78 -10.07 4.88 17.20
CA GLU A 78 -11.51 5.05 17.42
C GLU A 78 -12.24 3.86 16.76
N PRO A 79 -13.27 3.26 17.40
CA PRO A 79 -13.92 2.04 16.91
C PRO A 79 -14.39 2.06 15.46
N THR A 80 -14.87 3.20 14.95
CA THR A 80 -15.33 3.33 13.56
C THR A 80 -14.15 3.23 12.58
N ILE A 81 -13.05 3.94 12.87
CA ILE A 81 -11.81 3.85 12.08
C ILE A 81 -11.20 2.44 12.16
N LEU A 82 -11.20 1.83 13.35
CA LEU A 82 -10.76 0.44 13.50
C LEU A 82 -11.62 -0.50 12.66
N THR A 83 -12.94 -0.31 12.65
CA THR A 83 -13.86 -1.12 11.85
C THR A 83 -13.56 -1.01 10.36
N SER A 84 -13.39 0.19 9.82
CA SER A 84 -13.04 0.37 8.40
C SER A 84 -11.69 -0.27 8.06
N SER A 85 -10.71 -0.13 8.95
CA SER A 85 -9.38 -0.73 8.78
C SER A 85 -9.42 -2.26 8.84
N ILE A 86 -10.26 -2.85 9.71
CA ILE A 86 -10.45 -4.31 9.73
C ILE A 86 -11.11 -4.81 8.45
N VAL A 87 -12.11 -4.09 7.94
CA VAL A 87 -12.78 -4.48 6.68
C VAL A 87 -11.84 -4.34 5.48
N HIS A 88 -10.89 -3.41 5.51
CA HIS A 88 -9.76 -3.35 4.56
C HIS A 88 -8.98 -4.67 4.56
N GLU A 89 -8.53 -5.13 5.73
CA GLU A 89 -7.79 -6.39 5.84
C GLU A 89 -8.65 -7.62 5.48
N MET A 90 -9.95 -7.61 5.80
CA MET A 90 -10.88 -8.64 5.31
C MET A 90 -10.98 -8.64 3.79
N PHE A 91 -10.82 -7.48 3.15
CA PHE A 91 -10.84 -7.40 1.71
C PHE A 91 -9.61 -8.05 1.09
N HIS A 92 -8.43 -7.94 1.71
CA HIS A 92 -7.26 -8.74 1.29
C HIS A 92 -7.50 -10.24 1.40
N ALA A 93 -8.13 -10.70 2.49
CA ALA A 93 -8.52 -12.11 2.62
C ALA A 93 -9.50 -12.51 1.49
N PHE A 94 -10.46 -11.66 1.14
CA PHE A 94 -11.35 -11.88 -0.01
C PHE A 94 -10.59 -11.96 -1.34
N GLN A 95 -9.65 -11.04 -1.61
CA GLN A 95 -8.81 -11.06 -2.81
C GLN A 95 -8.03 -12.38 -2.94
N MET A 96 -7.48 -12.89 -1.84
CA MET A 96 -6.80 -14.19 -1.78
C MET A 96 -7.76 -15.34 -2.10
N MET A 97 -8.95 -15.37 -1.48
CA MET A 97 -9.97 -16.40 -1.74
C MET A 97 -10.48 -16.38 -3.19
N GLN A 98 -10.53 -15.21 -3.82
CA GLN A 98 -10.88 -15.05 -5.23
C GLN A 98 -9.72 -15.39 -6.19
N GLY A 99 -8.54 -15.72 -5.66
CA GLY A 99 -7.37 -16.09 -6.47
C GLY A 99 -6.81 -14.95 -7.30
N TRP A 100 -6.91 -13.70 -6.83
CA TRP A 100 -6.30 -12.57 -7.54
C TRP A 100 -4.80 -12.82 -7.68
N ASN A 101 -4.25 -12.62 -8.88
CA ASN A 101 -2.87 -12.98 -9.22
C ASN A 101 -1.99 -11.78 -9.62
N CYS A 102 -2.48 -10.57 -9.37
CA CYS A 102 -1.82 -9.33 -9.73
C CYS A 102 -0.97 -8.74 -8.59
N TRP A 103 -0.49 -9.56 -7.65
CA TRP A 103 0.37 -9.12 -6.55
C TRP A 103 1.69 -8.52 -7.06
N ALA A 104 2.06 -7.36 -6.50
CA ALA A 104 3.32 -6.72 -6.80
C ALA A 104 4.48 -7.51 -6.16
N LYS A 105 5.63 -7.55 -6.86
CA LYS A 105 6.84 -8.18 -6.32
C LYS A 105 7.64 -7.13 -5.57
N GLU A 106 7.30 -6.93 -4.30
CA GLU A 106 7.77 -5.80 -3.49
C GLU A 106 9.30 -5.71 -3.39
N LEU A 107 9.99 -6.81 -3.07
CA LEU A 107 11.45 -6.84 -3.02
C LEU A 107 12.11 -6.57 -4.38
N GLU A 108 11.53 -7.10 -5.46
CA GLU A 108 12.03 -6.83 -6.83
C GLU A 108 11.88 -5.34 -7.17
N ALA A 109 10.75 -4.73 -6.78
CA ALA A 109 10.45 -3.33 -7.06
C ALA A 109 11.41 -2.38 -6.37
N LEU A 110 11.91 -2.70 -5.16
CA LEU A 110 12.95 -1.90 -4.49
C LEU A 110 14.20 -1.70 -5.34
N TYR A 111 14.57 -2.68 -6.17
CA TYR A 111 15.74 -2.57 -7.05
C TYR A 111 15.40 -2.02 -8.44
N LYS A 112 14.29 -2.47 -9.00
CA LYS A 112 13.97 -2.21 -10.41
C LYS A 112 13.20 -0.93 -10.64
N TYR A 113 12.34 -0.51 -9.72
CA TYR A 113 11.53 0.69 -9.89
C TYR A 113 12.43 1.92 -9.97
N GLN A 114 12.38 2.65 -11.09
CA GLN A 114 13.17 3.87 -11.27
C GLN A 114 12.28 5.10 -11.13
N TYR A 115 12.55 5.91 -10.10
CA TYR A 115 11.90 7.20 -9.98
C TYR A 115 12.39 8.15 -11.09
N SER A 116 11.45 8.66 -11.88
CA SER A 116 11.70 9.58 -12.99
C SER A 116 10.86 10.83 -12.80
N ALA A 117 11.49 12.01 -12.88
CA ALA A 117 10.79 13.29 -12.78
C ALA A 117 9.68 13.41 -13.85
N GLU A 118 9.93 12.91 -15.07
CA GLU A 118 8.93 12.90 -16.15
C GLU A 118 7.72 12.01 -15.79
N ASN A 119 7.96 10.77 -15.37
CA ASN A 119 6.89 9.83 -15.01
C ASN A 119 6.04 10.38 -13.84
N LEU A 120 6.71 10.91 -12.82
CA LEU A 120 6.06 11.47 -11.63
C LEU A 120 5.31 12.77 -11.91
N SER A 121 5.80 13.60 -12.84
CA SER A 121 5.09 14.82 -13.27
C SER A 121 3.80 14.47 -14.00
N ILE A 122 3.82 13.42 -14.81
CA ILE A 122 2.60 12.88 -15.43
C ILE A 122 1.66 12.33 -14.35
N LYS A 123 2.18 11.56 -13.38
CA LYS A 123 1.37 11.07 -12.24
C LYS A 123 0.72 12.22 -11.45
N LEU A 124 1.42 13.33 -11.23
CA LEU A 124 0.84 14.52 -10.60
C LEU A 124 -0.31 15.10 -11.44
N HIS A 125 -0.18 15.11 -12.76
CA HIS A 125 -1.26 15.52 -13.65
C HIS A 125 -2.45 14.56 -13.58
N GLU A 126 -2.20 13.25 -13.58
CA GLU A 126 -3.24 12.23 -13.37
C GLU A 126 -3.97 12.46 -12.04
N ASN A 127 -3.24 12.76 -10.97
CA ASN A 127 -3.83 13.04 -9.65
C ASN A 127 -4.72 14.29 -9.69
N LYS A 128 -4.29 15.37 -10.35
CA LYS A 128 -5.12 16.58 -10.55
C LYS A 128 -6.43 16.24 -11.26
N LEU A 129 -6.36 15.43 -12.33
CA LEU A 129 -7.55 14.96 -13.07
C LEU A 129 -8.45 14.07 -12.21
N LEU A 130 -7.88 13.16 -11.41
CA LEU A 130 -8.64 12.30 -10.49
C LEU A 130 -9.40 13.14 -9.45
N LEU A 131 -8.78 14.17 -8.89
CA LEU A 131 -9.45 15.06 -7.93
C LEU A 131 -10.56 15.90 -8.57
N ASP A 132 -10.35 16.35 -9.81
CA ASP A 132 -11.38 17.03 -10.58
C ASP A 132 -12.58 16.12 -10.86
N ILE A 133 -12.33 14.87 -11.28
CA ILE A 133 -13.38 13.87 -11.55
C ILE A 133 -14.14 13.50 -10.27
N LEU A 134 -13.43 13.38 -9.14
CA LEU A 134 -14.03 13.13 -7.84
C LEU A 134 -14.99 14.26 -7.41
N ALA A 135 -14.67 15.51 -7.74
CA ALA A 135 -15.50 16.66 -7.41
C ALA A 135 -16.74 16.76 -8.31
N ASP A 136 -16.55 16.56 -9.61
CA ASP A 136 -17.62 16.53 -10.62
C ASP A 136 -17.15 15.72 -11.83
N TYR A 137 -17.85 14.61 -12.11
CA TYR A 137 -17.44 13.71 -13.18
C TYR A 137 -17.51 14.42 -14.53
N ASN A 138 -16.40 14.37 -15.28
CA ASN A 138 -16.28 14.98 -16.59
C ASN A 138 -15.61 14.02 -17.57
N GLU A 139 -16.34 13.62 -18.62
CA GLU A 139 -15.89 12.65 -19.61
C GLU A 139 -14.61 13.09 -20.35
N THR A 140 -14.46 14.38 -20.65
CA THR A 140 -13.24 14.91 -21.30
C THR A 140 -12.02 14.74 -20.40
N LYS A 141 -12.15 15.07 -19.11
CA LYS A 141 -11.06 14.89 -18.12
C LYS A 141 -10.75 13.42 -17.88
N TYR A 142 -11.77 12.56 -17.86
CA TYR A 142 -11.60 11.11 -17.77
C TYR A 142 -10.84 10.55 -18.97
N ASN A 143 -11.21 10.95 -20.19
CA ASN A 143 -10.51 10.53 -21.41
C ASN A 143 -9.05 11.03 -21.43
N GLU A 144 -8.80 12.25 -20.95
CA GLU A 144 -7.44 12.76 -20.78
C GLU A 144 -6.64 11.90 -19.79
N LEU A 145 -7.19 11.59 -18.61
CA LEU A 145 -6.59 10.70 -17.61
C LEU A 145 -6.22 9.34 -18.21
N MET A 146 -7.14 8.71 -18.96
CA MET A 146 -6.89 7.42 -19.61
C MET A 146 -5.77 7.52 -20.66
N SER A 147 -5.72 8.61 -21.44
CA SER A 147 -4.67 8.82 -22.44
C SER A 147 -3.27 9.03 -21.82
N LEU A 148 -3.19 9.69 -20.65
CA LEU A 148 -1.96 9.83 -19.86
C LEU A 148 -1.52 8.47 -19.31
N ARG A 149 -2.45 7.71 -18.74
CA ARG A 149 -2.19 6.35 -18.23
C ARG A 149 -1.70 5.42 -19.34
N LYS A 150 -2.29 5.53 -20.54
CA LYS A 150 -1.84 4.81 -21.72
C LYS A 150 -0.40 5.17 -22.11
N TYR A 151 -0.07 6.47 -22.13
CA TYR A 151 1.31 6.90 -22.37
C TYR A 151 2.28 6.33 -21.33
N ARG A 152 1.97 6.44 -20.03
CA ARG A 152 2.82 5.90 -18.96
C ARG A 152 3.03 4.40 -19.10
N SER A 153 1.99 3.66 -19.51
CA SER A 153 2.09 2.21 -19.74
C SER A 153 3.08 1.82 -20.85
N GLU A 154 3.31 2.71 -21.82
CA GLU A 154 4.21 2.48 -22.96
C GLU A 154 5.62 3.03 -22.69
N ALA A 155 5.71 4.22 -22.08
CA ALA A 155 6.98 4.90 -21.82
C ALA A 155 7.70 4.39 -20.56
N PHE A 156 6.96 3.96 -19.54
CA PHE A 156 7.48 3.50 -18.24
C PHE A 156 6.85 2.14 -17.86
N PRO A 157 7.04 1.09 -18.68
CA PRO A 157 6.26 -0.14 -18.59
C PRO A 157 6.44 -0.89 -17.26
N TYR A 158 7.64 -0.84 -16.66
CA TYR A 158 7.89 -1.50 -15.38
C TYR A 158 7.21 -0.73 -14.23
N GLU A 159 7.45 0.58 -14.14
CA GLU A 159 6.88 1.46 -13.11
C GLU A 159 5.36 1.43 -13.17
N PHE A 160 4.79 1.55 -14.37
CA PHE A 160 3.36 1.46 -14.59
C PHE A 160 2.80 0.08 -14.19
N SER A 161 3.46 -1.01 -14.58
CA SER A 161 3.01 -2.37 -14.21
C SER A 161 3.06 -2.60 -12.71
N TYR A 162 4.09 -2.09 -12.03
CA TYR A 162 4.19 -2.17 -10.57
C TYR A 162 3.10 -1.34 -9.90
N GLU A 163 2.98 -0.05 -10.26
CA GLU A 163 1.99 0.85 -9.67
C GLU A 163 0.57 0.32 -9.85
N THR A 164 0.19 -0.13 -11.05
CA THR A 164 -1.17 -0.63 -11.31
C THR A 164 -1.52 -1.91 -10.56
N LYS A 165 -0.53 -2.75 -10.25
CA LYS A 165 -0.71 -3.92 -9.38
C LYS A 165 -0.97 -3.51 -7.94
N VAL A 166 -0.21 -2.53 -7.43
CA VAL A 166 -0.43 -1.98 -6.09
C VAL A 166 -1.78 -1.24 -6.03
N GLU A 167 -2.11 -0.42 -7.02
CA GLU A 167 -3.40 0.27 -7.14
C GLU A 167 -4.58 -0.73 -7.17
N GLU A 168 -4.42 -1.88 -7.83
CA GLU A 168 -5.45 -2.91 -7.87
C GLU A 168 -5.60 -3.64 -6.53
N ILE A 169 -4.51 -4.01 -5.86
CA ILE A 169 -4.59 -4.74 -4.58
C ILE A 169 -4.92 -3.79 -3.42
N GLU A 170 -4.09 -2.80 -3.19
CA GLU A 170 -4.17 -1.89 -2.03
C GLU A 170 -5.18 -0.76 -2.26
N GLY A 171 -5.30 -0.31 -3.51
CA GLY A 171 -6.28 0.72 -3.86
C GLY A 171 -7.72 0.22 -3.82
N THR A 172 -7.99 -1.05 -4.16
CA THR A 172 -9.34 -1.61 -3.97
C THR A 172 -9.68 -1.81 -2.49
N ALA A 173 -8.73 -2.25 -1.66
CA ALA A 173 -8.91 -2.34 -0.22
C ALA A 173 -9.13 -0.95 0.42
N THR A 174 -8.38 0.06 -0.03
CA THR A 174 -8.58 1.47 0.37
C THR A 174 -9.94 2.02 -0.09
N TYR A 175 -10.41 1.65 -1.29
CA TYR A 175 -11.74 2.01 -1.78
C TYR A 175 -12.86 1.39 -0.93
N VAL A 176 -12.69 0.13 -0.51
CA VAL A 176 -13.59 -0.60 0.39
C VAL A 176 -13.62 0.06 1.76
N GLU A 177 -12.47 0.37 2.34
CA GLU A 177 -12.36 1.13 3.59
C GLU A 177 -13.14 2.45 3.50
N TRP A 178 -12.98 3.18 2.39
CA TRP A 178 -13.70 4.41 2.15
C TRP A 178 -15.22 4.22 2.04
N GLN A 179 -15.72 3.15 1.40
CA GLN A 179 -17.15 2.86 1.34
C GLN A 179 -17.72 2.45 2.71
N VAL A 180 -16.95 1.70 3.51
CA VAL A 180 -17.32 1.36 4.88
C VAL A 180 -17.52 2.62 5.72
N LEU A 181 -16.57 3.57 5.66
CA LEU A 181 -16.71 4.84 6.37
C LEU A 181 -17.95 5.61 5.94
N LYS A 182 -18.32 5.60 4.65
CA LYS A 182 -19.55 6.27 4.18
C LYS A 182 -20.83 5.68 4.78
N GLN A 183 -20.84 4.39 5.09
CA GLN A 183 -21.98 3.73 5.73
C GLN A 183 -22.02 3.98 7.25
N LEU A 184 -20.85 4.02 7.91
CA LEU A 184 -20.77 4.13 9.37
C LEU A 184 -20.78 5.57 9.90
N ASP A 185 -20.01 6.46 9.28
CA ASP A 185 -19.82 7.84 9.75
C ASP A 185 -19.43 8.78 8.60
N GLU A 186 -20.42 9.56 8.14
CA GLU A 186 -20.26 10.53 7.04
C GLU A 186 -19.14 11.55 7.31
N LYS A 187 -18.97 11.97 8.57
CA LYS A 187 -17.92 12.93 8.93
C LYS A 187 -16.54 12.28 8.78
N LYS A 188 -16.38 11.03 9.20
CA LYS A 188 -15.13 10.28 9.00
C LYS A 188 -14.85 9.99 7.53
N ALA A 189 -15.87 9.66 6.75
CA ALA A 189 -15.72 9.52 5.31
C ALA A 189 -15.26 10.83 4.64
N TYR A 190 -15.80 11.97 5.07
CA TYR A 190 -15.36 13.29 4.61
C TYR A 190 -13.90 13.58 5.00
N GLU A 191 -13.52 13.37 6.28
CA GLU A 191 -12.14 13.54 6.76
C GLU A 191 -11.15 12.66 5.98
N PHE A 192 -11.54 11.42 5.68
CA PHE A 192 -10.76 10.49 4.86
C PHE A 192 -10.57 11.02 3.44
N THR A 193 -11.64 11.52 2.83
CA THR A 193 -11.62 12.10 1.47
C THR A 193 -10.74 13.35 1.39
N GLU A 194 -10.84 14.26 2.37
CA GLU A 194 -10.02 15.47 2.41
C GLU A 194 -8.54 15.16 2.64
N LYS A 195 -8.24 14.13 3.45
CA LYS A 195 -6.87 13.62 3.60
C LYS A 195 -6.31 13.12 2.27
N MET A 196 -7.07 12.31 1.52
CA MET A 196 -6.67 11.84 0.19
C MET A 196 -6.38 13.02 -0.76
N LYS A 197 -7.33 13.96 -0.88
CA LYS A 197 -7.18 15.16 -1.73
C LYS A 197 -5.90 15.94 -1.41
N LYS A 198 -5.64 16.16 -0.13
CA LYS A 198 -4.48 16.94 0.33
C LYS A 198 -3.16 16.30 -0.08
N VAL A 199 -2.99 15.00 0.16
CA VAL A 199 -1.70 14.33 -0.08
C VAL A 199 -1.46 14.06 -1.56
N MET A 200 -2.50 13.83 -2.36
CA MET A 200 -2.35 13.48 -3.78
C MET A 200 -1.76 14.59 -4.66
N LEU A 201 -1.80 15.85 -4.20
CA LEU A 201 -1.20 16.99 -4.89
C LEU A 201 0.22 17.32 -4.40
N GLN A 202 0.73 16.61 -3.39
CA GLN A 202 2.05 16.83 -2.82
C GLN A 202 3.06 15.88 -3.47
N PRO A 203 4.06 16.38 -4.24
CA PRO A 203 5.06 15.51 -4.87
C PRO A 203 5.82 14.61 -3.89
N GLU A 204 6.01 15.05 -2.65
CA GLU A 204 6.66 14.27 -1.59
C GLU A 204 5.88 12.99 -1.25
N TYR A 205 4.56 12.99 -1.46
CA TYR A 205 3.72 11.81 -1.22
C TYR A 205 3.97 10.68 -2.23
N PHE A 206 4.69 10.94 -3.32
CA PHE A 206 5.09 9.89 -4.27
C PHE A 206 6.21 8.99 -3.73
N PHE A 207 6.72 9.25 -2.53
CA PHE A 207 7.85 8.53 -1.96
C PHE A 207 7.50 7.92 -0.58
N PRO A 208 7.53 6.59 -0.45
CA PRO A 208 7.70 5.61 -1.52
C PRO A 208 6.43 5.49 -2.38
N ILE A 209 6.61 5.15 -3.66
CA ILE A 209 5.50 5.13 -4.64
C ILE A 209 4.38 4.18 -4.24
N ARG A 210 4.72 3.10 -3.52
CA ARG A 210 3.78 2.10 -3.02
C ARG A 210 2.62 2.74 -2.27
N ILE A 211 2.90 3.61 -1.30
CA ILE A 211 1.88 4.22 -0.44
C ILE A 211 1.04 5.22 -1.24
N SER A 212 1.67 5.96 -2.16
CA SER A 212 0.95 6.88 -3.04
C SER A 212 -0.10 6.17 -3.91
N SER A 213 0.14 4.90 -4.25
CA SER A 213 -0.73 4.09 -5.12
C SER A 213 -2.02 3.66 -4.43
N TYR A 214 -2.12 3.74 -3.10
CA TYR A 214 -3.33 3.34 -2.36
C TYR A 214 -4.48 4.30 -2.68
N ASN A 215 -4.27 5.59 -2.39
CA ASN A 215 -5.23 6.65 -2.70
C ASN A 215 -5.45 6.78 -4.21
N THR A 216 -4.37 6.67 -5.00
CA THR A 216 -4.47 6.72 -6.46
C THR A 216 -5.38 5.60 -6.99
N GLY A 217 -5.21 4.37 -6.50
CA GLY A 217 -6.04 3.23 -6.90
C GLY A 217 -7.49 3.38 -6.46
N ALA A 218 -7.74 3.83 -5.23
CA ALA A 218 -9.10 4.08 -4.75
C ALA A 218 -9.86 5.12 -5.60
N LEU A 219 -9.19 6.23 -5.94
CA LEU A 219 -9.79 7.24 -6.81
C LEU A 219 -9.90 6.77 -8.27
N MET A 220 -8.98 5.93 -8.75
CA MET A 220 -9.07 5.34 -10.08
C MET A 220 -10.30 4.44 -10.21
N ILE A 221 -10.57 3.59 -9.22
CA ILE A 221 -11.77 2.74 -9.17
C ILE A 221 -13.03 3.60 -9.17
N HIS A 222 -13.04 4.68 -8.38
CA HIS A 222 -14.16 5.62 -8.35
C HIS A 222 -14.38 6.27 -9.73
N ALA A 223 -13.34 6.82 -10.34
CA ALA A 223 -13.42 7.46 -11.66
C ALA A 223 -13.85 6.48 -12.76
N MET A 224 -13.32 5.26 -12.76
CA MET A 224 -13.70 4.22 -13.71
C MET A 224 -15.13 3.72 -13.49
N SER A 225 -15.59 3.65 -12.24
CA SER A 225 -16.98 3.33 -11.91
C SER A 225 -17.96 4.39 -12.40
N CYS A 226 -17.63 5.67 -12.24
CA CYS A 226 -18.44 6.77 -12.79
C CYS A 226 -18.51 6.76 -14.33
N ALA A 227 -17.53 6.14 -14.98
CA ALA A 227 -17.45 5.97 -16.44
C ALA A 227 -18.01 4.63 -16.94
N ASP A 228 -18.62 3.81 -16.08
CA ASP A 228 -19.07 2.44 -16.37
C ASP A 228 -17.97 1.52 -16.95
N ASN A 229 -16.70 1.80 -16.64
CA ASN A 229 -15.52 1.09 -17.13
C ASN A 229 -14.85 0.20 -16.07
N TYR A 230 -15.34 0.20 -14.83
CA TYR A 230 -14.85 -0.69 -13.77
C TYR A 230 -15.78 -1.89 -13.62
N SER A 231 -15.25 -3.11 -13.74
CA SER A 231 -15.99 -4.34 -13.45
C SER A 231 -15.54 -4.90 -12.11
N PHE A 232 -16.46 -4.92 -11.14
CA PHE A 232 -16.18 -5.46 -9.80
C PHE A 232 -16.05 -6.99 -9.79
N ALA A 233 -16.76 -7.68 -10.69
CA ALA A 233 -16.82 -9.14 -10.78
C ALA A 233 -15.76 -9.78 -11.69
N THR A 234 -14.91 -9.01 -12.38
CA THR A 234 -13.92 -9.58 -13.31
C THR A 234 -12.82 -10.37 -12.60
N SER A 235 -12.39 -11.46 -13.24
CA SER A 235 -11.23 -12.25 -12.84
C SER A 235 -9.91 -11.76 -13.47
N GLU A 236 -9.96 -11.09 -14.63
CA GLU A 236 -8.76 -10.49 -15.25
C GLU A 236 -8.44 -9.17 -14.54
N ARG A 237 -7.27 -9.11 -13.88
CA ARG A 237 -6.80 -7.94 -13.13
C ARG A 237 -5.31 -7.67 -13.42
N PRO A 238 -4.83 -6.42 -13.35
CA PRO A 238 -5.58 -5.18 -13.05
C PRO A 238 -6.59 -4.78 -14.14
N VAL A 239 -7.76 -4.29 -13.74
CA VAL A 239 -8.86 -3.96 -14.67
C VAL A 239 -8.43 -2.89 -15.69
N ILE A 240 -7.65 -1.91 -15.21
CA ILE A 240 -7.14 -0.80 -16.02
C ILE A 240 -6.36 -1.28 -17.24
N VAL A 241 -5.62 -2.39 -17.15
CA VAL A 241 -4.82 -2.91 -18.27
C VAL A 241 -5.72 -3.28 -19.46
N SER A 242 -6.87 -3.91 -19.19
CA SER A 242 -7.81 -4.27 -20.26
C SER A 242 -8.54 -3.06 -20.84
N VAL A 243 -8.83 -2.04 -20.02
CA VAL A 243 -9.41 -0.77 -20.49
C VAL A 243 -8.45 -0.03 -21.42
N LEU A 244 -7.17 0.06 -21.07
CA LEU A 244 -6.16 0.79 -21.83
C LEU A 244 -5.83 0.17 -23.21
N LYS A 245 -6.19 -1.09 -23.48
CA LYS A 245 -5.98 -1.74 -24.79
C LYS A 245 -6.64 -0.97 -25.94
N LYS A 246 -7.70 -0.21 -25.68
CA LYS A 246 -8.47 0.55 -26.68
C LYS A 246 -8.20 2.07 -26.66
N ILE A 247 -7.32 2.52 -25.78
CA ILE A 247 -7.03 3.95 -25.60
C ILE A 247 -5.84 4.36 -26.45
N THR A 248 -5.93 5.53 -27.06
CA THR A 248 -4.81 6.17 -27.75
C THR A 248 -3.96 6.96 -26.74
N PRO A 249 -2.64 6.76 -26.68
CA PRO A 249 -1.77 7.51 -25.77
C PRO A 249 -1.79 9.01 -26.09
N LYS A 250 -1.69 9.83 -25.04
CA LYS A 250 -1.33 11.24 -25.20
C LYS A 250 0.13 11.32 -25.62
N MET A 251 0.39 11.87 -26.80
CA MET A 251 1.74 12.01 -27.32
C MET A 251 2.39 13.29 -26.80
N PHE A 252 3.55 13.15 -26.18
CA PHE A 252 4.44 14.28 -25.90
C PHE A 252 5.47 14.39 -27.02
N GLY A 253 5.64 15.60 -27.58
CA GLY A 253 6.69 15.84 -28.57
C GLY A 253 8.08 15.69 -27.94
N PRO A 254 9.14 15.46 -28.74
CA PRO A 254 10.50 15.27 -28.24
C PRO A 254 11.01 16.44 -27.36
N ASP A 255 10.53 17.65 -27.62
CA ASP A 255 10.86 18.86 -26.84
C ASP A 255 9.81 19.23 -25.78
N ASN A 256 8.76 18.42 -25.59
CA ASN A 256 7.60 18.75 -24.77
C ASN A 256 7.45 17.83 -23.55
N LYS A 257 8.58 17.46 -22.93
CA LYS A 257 8.59 16.72 -21.67
C LYS A 257 7.93 17.56 -20.59
N ILE A 258 6.93 16.98 -19.93
CA ILE A 258 6.33 17.60 -18.73
C ILE A 258 7.23 17.23 -17.56
N ILE A 259 8.06 18.18 -17.14
CA ILE A 259 8.79 18.10 -15.88
C ILE A 259 8.27 19.25 -15.01
N ASP A 260 7.59 18.88 -13.93
CA ASP A 260 7.14 19.79 -12.90
C ASP A 260 8.31 20.02 -11.92
N THR A 261 8.65 21.30 -11.68
CA THR A 261 9.79 21.68 -10.86
C THR A 261 9.66 21.18 -9.41
N ASP A 262 8.44 21.16 -8.86
CA ASP A 262 8.23 20.70 -7.48
C ASP A 262 8.43 19.19 -7.37
N VAL A 263 8.07 18.44 -8.43
CA VAL A 263 8.36 17.01 -8.54
C VAL A 263 9.85 16.72 -8.63
N GLU A 264 10.59 17.49 -9.45
CA GLU A 264 12.04 17.34 -9.57
C GLU A 264 12.76 17.65 -8.24
N ASN A 265 12.30 18.69 -7.54
CA ASN A 265 12.82 19.06 -6.22
C ASN A 265 12.55 17.96 -5.18
N ALA A 266 11.33 17.43 -5.12
CA ALA A 266 10.97 16.37 -4.18
C ALA A 266 11.76 15.07 -4.44
N LEU A 267 11.93 14.69 -5.71
CA LEU A 267 12.78 13.55 -6.09
C LEU A 267 14.23 13.75 -5.65
N SER A 268 14.79 14.93 -5.88
CA SER A 268 16.16 15.27 -5.47
C SER A 268 16.32 15.20 -3.95
N ALA A 269 15.36 15.74 -3.20
CA ALA A 269 15.35 15.67 -1.74
C ALA A 269 15.26 14.23 -1.22
N PHE A 270 14.37 13.40 -1.79
CA PHE A 270 14.24 11.99 -1.43
C PHE A 270 15.53 11.20 -1.65
N ASN A 271 16.21 11.45 -2.78
CA ASN A 271 17.49 10.80 -3.09
C ASN A 271 18.61 11.22 -2.14
N GLU A 272 18.73 12.52 -1.82
CA GLU A 272 19.75 13.01 -0.89
C GLU A 272 19.49 12.52 0.54
N GLU A 273 18.23 12.51 0.99
CA GLU A 273 17.87 11.94 2.29
C GLU A 273 18.21 10.45 2.37
N SER A 274 17.88 9.68 1.34
CA SER A 274 18.20 8.24 1.27
C SER A 274 19.70 8.00 1.41
N LYS A 275 20.50 8.77 0.67
CA LYS A 275 21.96 8.75 0.75
C LYS A 275 22.45 9.09 2.17
N ASN A 276 21.93 10.17 2.76
CA ASN A 276 22.33 10.62 4.10
C ASN A 276 22.02 9.59 5.19
N ILE A 277 20.85 8.95 5.14
CA ILE A 277 20.47 7.86 6.06
C ILE A 277 21.52 6.75 6.00
N ILE A 278 21.86 6.32 4.78
CA ILE A 278 22.79 5.20 4.54
C ILE A 278 24.21 5.56 4.97
N GLU A 279 24.72 6.72 4.54
CA GLU A 279 26.07 7.18 4.88
C GLU A 279 26.25 7.37 6.40
N SER A 280 25.21 7.90 7.06
CA SER A 280 25.22 8.05 8.52
C SER A 280 25.26 6.70 9.23
N ALA A 281 24.41 5.75 8.84
CA ALA A 281 24.37 4.42 9.46
C ALA A 281 25.68 3.65 9.27
N ILE A 282 26.31 3.74 8.09
CA ILE A 282 27.59 3.08 7.84
C ILE A 282 28.71 3.67 8.68
N THR A 283 28.68 4.99 8.92
CA THR A 283 29.77 5.71 9.59
C THR A 283 29.67 5.64 11.11
N HIS A 284 28.45 5.71 11.65
CA HIS A 284 28.24 5.97 13.07
C HIS A 284 27.58 4.83 13.84
N ASN A 285 26.96 3.86 13.16
CA ASN A 285 26.14 2.87 13.83
C ASN A 285 26.78 1.47 13.82
N ASP A 286 26.43 0.69 14.84
CA ASP A 286 26.95 -0.65 15.03
C ASP A 286 26.42 -1.63 13.97
N VAL A 287 27.30 -2.57 13.60
CA VAL A 287 26.91 -3.75 12.83
C VAL A 287 26.08 -4.66 13.73
N ALA A 288 24.82 -4.85 13.36
CA ALA A 288 23.87 -5.65 14.11
C ALA A 288 23.84 -7.11 13.63
N LEU A 289 24.05 -7.35 12.33
CA LEU A 289 24.15 -8.70 11.74
C LEU A 289 25.24 -8.71 10.66
N ALA A 290 25.94 -9.83 10.54
CA ALA A 290 26.94 -10.08 9.50
C ALA A 290 26.48 -11.23 8.59
N GLY A 291 26.58 -11.00 7.29
CA GLY A 291 26.24 -11.98 6.25
C GLY A 291 27.31 -13.04 6.01
N PRO A 292 27.06 -13.96 5.06
CA PRO A 292 25.92 -13.97 4.16
C PRO A 292 24.64 -14.50 4.82
N LEU A 293 23.54 -13.76 4.68
CA LEU A 293 22.19 -14.17 5.11
C LEU A 293 21.21 -13.99 3.95
N GLU A 294 20.19 -14.84 3.84
CA GLU A 294 19.13 -14.67 2.83
C GLU A 294 18.11 -13.66 3.34
N LEU A 295 17.80 -12.62 2.56
CA LEU A 295 16.71 -11.70 2.87
C LEU A 295 15.39 -12.39 2.55
N ASP A 296 14.51 -12.54 3.55
CA ASP A 296 13.19 -13.13 3.38
C ASP A 296 12.15 -12.04 3.13
N SER A 297 12.10 -11.04 4.01
CA SER A 297 11.26 -9.86 3.85
C SER A 297 11.77 -8.68 4.69
N LEU A 298 11.26 -7.49 4.42
CA LEU A 298 11.50 -6.29 5.22
C LEU A 298 10.24 -5.43 5.26
N ASN A 299 10.21 -4.41 6.12
CA ASN A 299 9.11 -3.46 6.13
C ASN A 299 9.20 -2.54 4.90
N ILE A 300 8.39 -2.87 3.89
CA ILE A 300 8.36 -2.17 2.61
C ILE A 300 7.64 -0.81 2.67
N TYR A 301 6.96 -0.51 3.78
CA TYR A 301 6.08 0.66 3.89
C TYR A 301 6.82 1.99 3.63
N ASP A 302 8.06 2.11 4.13
CA ASP A 302 8.93 3.28 3.94
C ASP A 302 10.34 2.91 3.46
N ALA A 303 10.50 1.69 2.93
CA ALA A 303 11.78 1.19 2.45
C ALA A 303 12.35 2.04 1.32
N ARG A 304 13.67 2.27 1.39
CA ARG A 304 14.46 3.00 0.40
C ARG A 304 15.50 2.07 -0.19
N CYS A 305 15.87 2.33 -1.44
CA CYS A 305 16.97 1.64 -2.10
C CYS A 305 17.94 2.66 -2.68
N TYR A 306 19.22 2.54 -2.32
CA TYR A 306 20.26 3.40 -2.87
C TYR A 306 21.59 2.66 -2.92
N LYS A 307 22.15 2.54 -4.14
CA LYS A 307 23.48 1.95 -4.40
C LYS A 307 23.74 0.60 -3.70
N GLY A 308 22.77 -0.31 -3.74
CA GLY A 308 22.89 -1.65 -3.15
C GLY A 308 22.65 -1.71 -1.64
N PHE A 309 22.14 -0.62 -1.06
CA PHE A 309 21.63 -0.61 0.32
C PHE A 309 20.11 -0.49 0.31
N LEU A 310 19.48 -1.19 1.25
CA LEU A 310 18.07 -1.07 1.55
C LEU A 310 17.88 -0.48 2.94
N THR A 311 16.76 0.18 3.20
CA THR A 311 16.33 0.57 4.54
C THR A 311 15.09 -0.21 4.94
N SER A 312 14.96 -0.47 6.24
CA SER A 312 13.74 -1.01 6.82
C SER A 312 13.51 -0.39 8.19
N ARG A 313 12.31 0.12 8.45
CA ARG A 313 11.90 0.47 9.82
C ARG A 313 11.30 -0.74 10.51
N ILE A 314 11.38 -0.78 11.84
CA ILE A 314 10.74 -1.78 12.71
C ILE A 314 11.37 -3.19 12.63
N GLY A 315 11.88 -3.63 11.48
CA GLY A 315 12.64 -4.89 11.41
C GLY A 315 12.79 -5.49 10.01
N LEU A 316 13.37 -6.68 9.95
CA LEU A 316 13.39 -7.53 8.75
C LEU A 316 13.36 -9.02 9.13
N LEU A 317 12.90 -9.86 8.21
CA LEU A 317 13.02 -11.31 8.28
C LEU A 317 14.18 -11.77 7.39
N TYR A 318 14.98 -12.68 7.90
CA TYR A 318 16.10 -13.27 7.18
C TYR A 318 16.22 -14.76 7.48
N LYS A 319 16.83 -15.53 6.58
CA LYS A 319 17.13 -16.93 6.83
C LYS A 319 18.60 -17.14 7.15
N GLU A 320 18.85 -17.89 8.21
CA GLU A 320 20.16 -18.37 8.60
C GLU A 320 20.09 -19.90 8.76
N ASN A 321 20.88 -20.63 7.97
CA ASN A 321 20.85 -22.11 7.96
C ASN A 321 19.45 -22.72 7.68
N GLY A 322 18.61 -22.02 6.92
CA GLY A 322 17.25 -22.45 6.57
C GLY A 322 16.19 -22.11 7.62
N GLU A 323 16.56 -21.53 8.76
CA GLU A 323 15.61 -21.06 9.78
C GLU A 323 15.31 -19.58 9.57
N THR A 324 14.03 -19.22 9.52
CA THR A 324 13.59 -17.81 9.49
C THR A 324 13.77 -17.17 10.86
N LYS A 325 14.46 -16.04 10.88
CA LYS A 325 14.77 -15.24 12.06
C LYS A 325 14.32 -13.80 11.83
N MET A 326 14.01 -13.11 12.94
CA MET A 326 13.59 -11.70 12.92
C MET A 326 14.67 -10.81 13.51
N PHE A 327 15.02 -9.76 12.78
CA PHE A 327 15.71 -8.60 13.34
C PHE A 327 14.67 -7.54 13.72
N ASN A 328 14.73 -7.07 14.97
CA ASN A 328 13.84 -6.01 15.47
C ASN A 328 14.57 -4.67 15.53
N GLY A 329 13.89 -3.64 15.03
CA GLY A 329 14.34 -2.25 14.98
C GLY A 329 14.71 -1.79 13.58
N ASP A 330 15.02 -0.51 13.48
CA ASP A 330 15.36 0.13 12.22
C ASP A 330 16.74 -0.33 11.72
N ALA A 331 16.86 -0.52 10.42
CA ALA A 331 18.02 -1.11 9.78
C ALA A 331 18.39 -0.40 8.48
N VAL A 332 19.71 -0.26 8.27
CA VAL A 332 20.31 -0.08 6.94
C VAL A 332 20.99 -1.39 6.55
N ILE A 333 20.58 -1.96 5.43
CA ILE A 333 20.93 -3.30 5.00
C ILE A 333 21.83 -3.18 3.78
N ARG A 334 23.12 -3.53 3.92
CA ARG A 334 24.01 -3.68 2.77
C ARG A 334 23.74 -5.02 2.10
N MET A 335 23.41 -4.97 0.82
CA MET A 335 23.07 -6.16 0.04
C MET A 335 24.25 -6.58 -0.82
N LYS A 336 24.56 -7.88 -0.81
CA LYS A 336 25.58 -8.48 -1.70
C LYS A 336 25.05 -8.66 -3.12
N ASN A 337 23.76 -8.97 -3.22
CA ASN A 337 22.95 -9.08 -4.43
C ASN A 337 21.47 -8.94 -4.02
N GLU A 338 20.53 -9.08 -4.97
CA GLU A 338 19.09 -8.82 -4.76
C GLU A 338 18.47 -9.63 -3.59
N ASN A 339 19.01 -10.79 -3.24
CA ASN A 339 18.43 -11.68 -2.21
C ASN A 339 19.38 -11.98 -1.04
N THR A 340 20.62 -11.50 -1.07
CA THR A 340 21.64 -11.84 -0.07
C THR A 340 22.07 -10.60 0.69
N ILE A 341 21.86 -10.62 2.00
CA ILE A 341 22.36 -9.62 2.95
C ILE A 341 23.85 -9.85 3.16
N ASP A 342 24.62 -8.78 3.07
CA ASP A 342 26.04 -8.76 3.42
C ASP A 342 26.25 -8.25 4.86
N THR A 343 25.58 -7.18 5.25
CA THR A 343 25.72 -6.58 6.59
C THR A 343 24.47 -5.79 6.93
N VAL A 344 24.02 -5.87 8.19
CA VAL A 344 22.96 -5.01 8.71
C VAL A 344 23.56 -4.05 9.72
N TYR A 345 23.34 -2.76 9.50
CA TYR A 345 23.66 -1.67 10.43
C TYR A 345 22.39 -1.30 11.19
N ARG A 346 22.49 -1.15 12.51
CA ARG A 346 21.36 -0.59 13.28
C ARG A 346 21.15 0.86 12.83
N TRP A 347 19.92 1.28 12.55
CA TRP A 347 19.63 2.67 12.22
C TRP A 347 19.07 3.38 13.44
N VAL A 348 19.93 4.11 14.16
CA VAL A 348 19.50 5.04 15.21
C VAL A 348 19.52 6.43 14.62
N SER A 349 18.36 7.09 14.60
CA SER A 349 18.17 8.46 14.09
C SER A 349 18.75 9.52 15.01
#